data_AF-A0A9E3DEJ1-F1
#
_entry.id   AF-A0A9E3DEJ1-F1
#
_cell.length_a   1.000
_cell.length_b   1.000
_cell.length_c   1.000
_cell.angle_alpha   90.00
_cell.angle_beta   90.00
_cell.angle_gamma   90.00
#
_symmetry.space_group_name_H-M   'P 1'
#
loop_
_entity.id
_entity.type
_entity.pdbx_description
1 polymer ?
#
loop_
_entity_poly.entity_id
_entity_poly.type
_entity_poly.pdbx_seq_one_letter_code
_entity_poly.pdbx_strand_id
1 'polypeptide(L)' 'MFAGGVEAVREIDLSVPAGQFLAILGPSGCGKSTLLRMIAGLDRPTHGSIDLPPSSIAYVFQDSTLLPWRNVLRNVTLP' A
#
# COMPACT_ATOMS: atom_id res chain seq x y z
N MET A 1 13.27 -2.98 -9.02
CA MET A 1 13.84 -1.72 -9.55
C MET A 1 12.92 -1.14 -10.60
N PHE A 2 12.69 0.18 -10.60
CA PHE A 2 11.87 0.85 -11.61
C PHE A 2 12.67 1.17 -12.88
N ALA A 3 11.98 1.48 -13.98
CA ALA A 3 12.62 1.91 -15.22
C ALA A 3 13.55 3.12 -14.95
N GLY A 4 14.81 3.01 -15.36
CA GLY A 4 15.85 3.99 -15.06
C GLY A 4 16.76 3.65 -13.86
N GLY A 5 16.61 2.46 -13.26
CA GLY A 5 17.48 2.01 -12.16
C GLY A 5 17.14 2.65 -10.81
N VAL A 6 15.98 3.30 -10.69
CA VAL A 6 15.55 3.93 -9.45
C VAL A 6 15.13 2.85 -8.44
N GLU A 7 15.81 2.86 -7.30
CA GLU A 7 15.45 2.08 -6.13
C GLU A 7 14.50 2.91 -5.25
N ALA A 8 13.21 2.62 -5.32
CA ALA A 8 12.20 3.39 -4.59
C ALA A 8 12.20 3.10 -3.09
N VAL A 9 12.57 1.89 -2.69
CA VAL A 9 12.60 1.42 -1.30
C VAL A 9 13.85 0.57 -1.15
N ARG A 10 14.67 0.88 -0.14
CA ARG A 10 15.93 0.19 0.15
C ARG A 10 16.02 -0.13 1.64
N GLU A 11 16.39 -1.38 1.97
CA GLU A 11 16.75 -1.83 3.33
C GLU A 11 15.75 -1.38 4.42
N ILE A 12 14.50 -1.86 4.32
CA ILE A 12 13.48 -1.62 5.34
C ILE A 12 13.29 -2.88 6.18
N ASP A 13 13.50 -2.75 7.48
CA ASP A 13 13.09 -3.70 8.51
C ASP A 13 11.96 -3.07 9.32
N LEU A 14 10.74 -3.60 9.19
CA LEU A 14 9.54 -3.06 9.83
C LEU A 14 8.72 -4.19 10.46
N SER A 15 8.39 -4.03 11.74
CA SER A 15 7.45 -4.90 12.44
C SER A 15 6.34 -4.05 13.06
N VAL A 16 5.09 -4.37 12.72
CA VAL A 16 3.91 -3.65 13.20
C VAL A 16 3.04 -4.61 13.99
N PRO A 17 2.95 -4.47 15.33
CA PRO A 17 2.09 -5.32 16.13
C PRO A 17 0.60 -5.10 15.83
N ALA A 18 -0.21 -6.13 16.09
CA ALA A 18 -1.66 -6.05 15.91
C ALA A 18 -2.27 -4.89 16.74
N GLY A 19 -3.21 -4.17 16.13
CA GLY A 19 -3.89 -3.04 16.76
C GLY A 19 -3.10 -1.73 16.77
N GLN A 20 -1.90 -1.69 16.20
CA GLN A 20 -1.15 -0.44 16.07
C GLN A 20 -1.57 0.38 14.85
N PHE A 21 -1.48 1.70 15.02
CA PHE A 21 -1.57 2.67 13.94
C PHE A 21 -0.15 3.15 13.59
N LEU A 22 0.27 2.88 12.36
CA LEU A 22 1.56 3.33 11.82
C LEU A 22 1.34 4.42 10.77
N ALA A 23 2.09 5.52 10.87
CA ALA A 23 2.15 6.54 9.84
C ALA A 23 3.54 6.55 9.18
N ILE A 24 3.58 6.58 7.84
CA ILE A 24 4.83 6.64 7.06
C ILE A 24 4.97 8.05 6.50
N LEU A 25 5.99 8.79 6.95
CA LEU A 25 6.24 10.18 6.56
C LEU A 25 7.49 10.30 5.69
N GLY A 26 7.49 11.27 4.78
CA GLY A 26 8.64 11.58 3.92
C GLY A 26 8.27 12.37 2.67
N PRO A 27 9.24 12.99 1.99
CA PRO A 27 9.01 13.85 0.82
C PRO A 27 8.39 13.08 -0.36
N SER A 28 7.81 13.79 -1.33
CA SER A 28 7.30 13.14 -2.54
C SER A 28 8.39 12.33 -3.24
N GLY A 29 8.05 11.16 -3.77
CA GLY A 29 9.01 10.28 -4.43
C GLY A 29 9.89 9.41 -3.53
N CYS A 30 9.84 9.54 -2.20
CA CYS A 30 10.68 8.72 -1.29
C CYS A 30 10.21 7.27 -1.09
N GLY A 31 9.32 6.75 -1.94
CA GLY A 31 8.92 5.34 -1.91
C GLY A 31 7.73 4.95 -1.02
N LYS A 32 7.07 5.89 -0.33
CA LYS A 32 5.92 5.60 0.58
C LYS A 32 4.81 4.81 -0.10
N SER A 33 4.31 5.33 -1.24
CA SER A 33 3.23 4.69 -1.97
C SER A 33 3.67 3.34 -2.54
N THR A 34 4.93 3.20 -2.94
CA THR A 34 5.51 1.92 -3.36
C THR A 34 5.51 0.92 -2.21
N LEU A 35 5.96 1.32 -1.02
CA LEU A 35 5.93 0.47 0.17
C LEU A 35 4.51 0.04 0.54
N LEU A 36 3.54 0.97 0.57
CA LEU A 36 2.15 0.66 0.84
C LEU A 36 1.54 -0.29 -0.19
N ARG A 37 1.89 -0.15 -1.48
CA ARG A 37 1.45 -1.07 -2.54
C ARG A 37 2.06 -2.46 -2.38
N MET A 38 3.34 -2.56 -2.01
CA MET A 38 3.98 -3.85 -1.72
C MET A 38 3.33 -4.54 -0.52
N ILE A 39 3.07 -3.81 0.57
CA ILE A 39 2.33 -4.33 1.74
C ILE A 39 0.92 -4.79 1.32
N ALA A 40 0.24 -4.05 0.46
CA ALA A 40 -1.09 -4.44 -0.04
C ALA A 40 -1.08 -5.59 -1.05
N GLY A 41 0.09 -6.14 -1.40
CA GLY A 41 0.23 -7.17 -2.43
C GLY A 41 -0.03 -6.67 -3.86
N LEU A 42 -0.15 -5.35 -4.06
CA LEU A 42 -0.33 -4.71 -5.36
C LEU A 42 0.98 -4.57 -6.15
N ASP A 43 2.12 -4.74 -5.47
CA ASP A 43 3.46 -4.78 -6.05
C ASP A 43 4.30 -5.84 -5.32
N ARG A 44 5.36 -6.34 -5.94
CA ARG A 44 6.22 -7.39 -5.35
C ARG A 44 7.59 -6.81 -4.96
N PRO A 45 8.11 -7.13 -3.77
CA PRO A 45 9.46 -6.73 -3.41
C PRO A 45 10.47 -7.36 -4.38
N THR A 46 11.51 -6.60 -4.75
CA THR A 46 12.60 -7.15 -5.57
C THR A 46 13.48 -8.12 -4.77
N HIS A 47 13.63 -7.87 -3.47
CA HIS A 47 14.34 -8.73 -2.51
C HIS A 47 13.63 -8.71 -1.16
N GLY A 48 13.84 -9.74 -0.34
CA GLY A 48 13.21 -9.88 0.98
C GLY A 48 11.79 -10.44 0.90
N SER A 49 11.05 -10.32 2.01
CA SER A 49 9.70 -10.85 2.15
C SER A 49 8.82 -9.95 2.99
N ILE A 50 7.51 -10.01 2.77
CA ILE A 50 6.50 -9.35 3.58
C ILE A 50 5.63 -10.47 4.16
N ASP A 51 5.60 -10.59 5.48
CA ASP A 51 4.73 -11.53 6.19
C ASP A 51 3.52 -10.77 6.74
N LEU A 52 2.33 -11.30 6.47
CA LEU A 52 1.06 -10.65 6.78
C LEU A 52 0.10 -11.68 7.36
N PRO A 53 -0.73 -11.28 8.35
CA PRO A 53 -1.77 -12.16 8.85
C PRO A 53 -2.72 -12.57 7.72
N PRO A 54 -3.37 -13.75 7.79
CA PRO A 54 -4.26 -14.27 6.76
C PRO A 54 -5.55 -13.45 6.54
N SER A 55 -5.68 -12.29 7.18
CA SER A 55 -6.79 -11.35 7.03
C SER A 55 -6.76 -10.64 5.67
N SER A 56 -7.95 -10.29 5.17
CA SER A 56 -8.12 -9.42 4.00
C SER A 56 -7.53 -8.03 4.26
N ILE A 57 -6.47 -7.69 3.53
CA ILE A 57 -5.94 -6.32 3.52
C ILE A 57 -6.92 -5.42 2.77
N ALA A 58 -7.31 -4.32 3.40
CA ALA A 58 -8.02 -3.24 2.74
C ALA A 58 -7.02 -2.16 2.30
N TYR A 59 -7.09 -1.75 1.04
CA TYR A 59 -6.25 -0.69 0.49
C TYR A 59 -7.11 0.49 0.07
N VAL A 60 -6.77 1.68 0.57
CA VAL A 60 -7.41 2.94 0.17
C VAL A 60 -6.42 3.71 -0.70
N PHE A 61 -6.82 3.99 -1.93
CA PHE A 61 -6.01 4.74 -2.88
C PHE A 61 -5.96 6.22 -2.53
N GLN A 62 -4.86 6.87 -2.91
CA GLN A 62 -4.69 8.32 -2.74
C GLN A 62 -5.73 9.10 -3.55
N ASP A 63 -5.97 8.68 -4.80
CA ASP A 63 -7.07 9.16 -5.62
C ASP A 63 -8.29 8.27 -5.42
N SER A 64 -9.46 8.89 -5.26
CA SER A 64 -10.69 8.14 -5.00
C SER A 64 -11.09 7.31 -6.23
N THR A 65 -11.17 6.00 -6.05
CA THR A 65 -11.64 5.06 -7.09
C THR A 65 -13.16 4.86 -7.00
N LEU A 66 -13.90 5.96 -6.80
CA LEU A 66 -15.36 5.93 -6.72
C LEU A 66 -15.96 5.80 -8.13
N LEU A 67 -17.12 5.14 -8.22
CA LEU A 67 -17.91 5.04 -9.42
C LEU A 67 -18.88 6.24 -9.48
N PRO A 68 -18.62 7.26 -10.32
CA PRO A 68 -19.35 8.54 -10.27
C PRO A 68 -20.83 8.41 -10.65
N TRP A 69 -21.21 7.34 -11.33
CA TRP A 69 -22.60 7.02 -11.68
C TRP A 69 -23.37 6.28 -10.57
N ARG A 70 -22.74 5.96 -9.43
CA ARG A 70 -23.36 5.29 -8.29
C ARG A 70 -23.48 6.24 -7.10
N ASN A 71 -24.54 6.08 -6.30
CA ASN A 71 -24.66 6.77 -5.03
C ASN A 71 -23.67 6.21 -3.97
N VAL A 72 -23.60 6.87 -2.81
CA VAL A 72 -22.67 6.51 -1.73
C VAL A 72 -22.87 5.06 -1.27
N LEU A 73 -24.11 4.67 -0.95
CA LEU A 73 -24.40 3.31 -0.49
C LEU A 73 -23.93 2.26 -1.50
N ARG A 74 -24.20 2.48 -2.78
CA ARG A 74 -23.80 1.57 -3.86
C ARG A 74 -22.29 1.55 -4.11
N ASN A 75 -21.52 2.55 -3.68
CA ASN A 75 -20.05 2.54 -3.75
C ASN A 75 -19.44 1.77 -2.57
N VAL A 76 -20.01 1.89 -1.36
CA VAL A 76 -19.47 1.22 -0.17
C VAL A 76 -19.80 -0.27 -0.11
N THR A 77 -20.89 -0.71 -0.76
CA THR A 77 -21.28 -2.13 -0.84
C THR A 77 -20.70 -2.85 -2.06
N LEU A 78 -19.58 -2.38 -2.62
CA LEU A 78 -18.89 -3.11 -3.68
C LEU A 78 -18.30 -4.42 -3.11
N PRO A 79 -18.39 -5.54 -3.85
CA PRO A 79 -17.89 -6.84 -3.41
C PRO A 79 -16.37 -6.90 -3.36
#